data_AF-A0A1I2Z9B1-F1
#
_entry.id   AF-A0A1I2Z9B1-F1
#
_cell.length_a   1.000
_cell.length_b   1.000
_cell.length_c   1.000
_cell.angle_alpha   90.00
_cell.angle_beta   90.00
_cell.angle_gamma   90.00
#
_symmetry.space_group_name_H-M   'P 1'
#
loop_
_entity.id
_entity.type
_entity.pdbx_description
1 polymer ?
#
loop_
_entity_poly.entity_id
_entity_poly.type
_entity_poly.pdbx_seq_one_letter_code
_entity_poly.pdbx_strand_id
1 'polypeptide(L)'
;MDLSIFNLVLAGVLATMASYTDLKDELIYNKHVFPFLLLGVALAVVQQRYDLLLSGGIVFAFYFFIYAAKNTLAKLTVMLGGIPLPGDEEPIGGGDVKLSVALALFIGHIPVLAGTVLASILLLVIHGVKIWRATGSPVSVLYMATAKLPSAKPVAFGYLLGPMCVLVAVYQYYFY
;
A
#
# COMPACT_ATOMS: atom_id res chain seq x y z
N MET A 1 -3.11 21.71 -19.01
CA MET A 1 -2.78 20.33 -18.63
C MET A 1 -4.06 19.71 -18.09
N ASP A 2 -4.41 18.50 -18.52
CA ASP A 2 -5.56 17.79 -17.96
C ASP A 2 -5.35 17.65 -16.44
N LEU A 3 -6.34 18.08 -15.64
CA LEU A 3 -6.28 18.03 -14.18
C LEU A 3 -6.07 16.59 -13.68
N SER A 4 -6.47 15.61 -14.48
CA SER A 4 -6.21 14.19 -14.22
C SER A 4 -4.71 13.86 -14.29
N ILE A 5 -3.99 14.39 -15.27
CA ILE A 5 -2.53 14.24 -15.39
C ILE A 5 -1.82 14.92 -14.22
N PHE A 6 -2.29 16.10 -13.82
CA PHE A 6 -1.72 16.80 -12.66
C PHE A 6 -1.83 15.98 -11.38
N ASN A 7 -3.01 15.43 -11.10
CA ASN A 7 -3.23 14.58 -9.94
C ASN A 7 -2.37 13.30 -10.01
N LEU A 8 -2.20 12.72 -11.20
CA LEU A 8 -1.37 11.53 -11.41
C LEU A 8 0.13 11.81 -11.18
N VAL A 9 0.64 12.96 -11.63
CA VAL A 9 2.01 13.39 -11.36
C VAL A 9 2.23 13.58 -9.85
N LEU A 10 1.30 14.23 -9.15
CA LEU A 10 1.38 14.41 -7.70
C LEU A 10 1.36 13.07 -6.96
N ALA A 11 0.51 12.14 -7.38
CA ALA A 11 0.48 10.79 -6.83
C ALA A 11 1.82 10.05 -7.06
N GLY A 12 2.42 10.20 -8.25
CA GLY A 12 3.75 9.69 -8.57
C GLY A 12 4.85 10.25 -7.67
N VAL A 13 4.84 11.56 -7.39
CA VAL A 13 5.78 12.20 -6.46
C VAL A 13 5.62 11.66 -5.05
N LEU A 14 4.38 11.60 -4.55
CA LEU A 14 4.09 11.06 -3.22
C LEU A 14 4.54 9.61 -3.09
N ALA A 15 4.20 8.76 -4.06
CA ALA A 15 4.60 7.36 -4.10
C ALA A 15 6.13 7.23 -4.08
N THR A 16 6.84 7.99 -4.90
CA THR A 16 8.32 7.95 -4.96
C THR A 16 8.96 8.36 -3.64
N MET A 17 8.46 9.43 -3.01
CA MET A 17 8.96 9.90 -1.71
C MET A 17 8.69 8.89 -0.59
N ALA A 18 7.47 8.36 -0.54
CA ALA A 18 7.08 7.36 0.44
C ALA A 18 7.91 6.08 0.27
N SER A 19 8.06 5.57 -0.96
CA SER A 19 8.88 4.38 -1.22
C SER A 19 10.35 4.57 -0.89
N TYR A 20 10.92 5.75 -1.18
CA TYR A 20 12.31 6.03 -0.84
C TYR A 20 12.52 6.05 0.69
N THR A 21 11.61 6.69 1.43
CA THR A 21 11.71 6.78 2.89
C THR A 21 11.45 5.45 3.57
N ASP A 22 10.50 4.65 3.06
CA ASP A 22 10.23 3.30 3.54
C ASP A 22 11.40 2.34 3.29
N LEU A 23 12.05 2.39 2.11
CA LEU A 23 13.24 1.57 1.82
C LEU A 23 14.46 1.92 2.66
N LYS A 24 14.60 3.19 3.06
CA LYS A 24 15.80 3.69 3.73
C LYS A 24 15.68 3.59 5.24
N ASP A 25 14.53 4.00 5.77
CA ASP A 25 14.32 4.24 7.19
C ASP A 25 13.20 3.36 7.78
N GLU A 26 12.55 2.51 6.96
CA GLU A 26 11.40 1.65 7.35
C GLU A 26 10.24 2.46 7.96
N LEU A 27 10.15 3.75 7.60
CA LEU A 27 9.20 4.70 8.17
C LEU A 27 8.62 5.59 7.08
N ILE A 28 7.28 5.63 7.03
CA ILE A 28 6.55 6.62 6.24
C ILE A 28 6.36 7.88 7.09
N TYR A 29 7.17 8.91 6.82
CA TYR A 29 7.13 10.13 7.62
C TYR A 29 5.85 10.95 7.42
N ASN A 30 5.19 11.24 8.54
CA ASN A 30 4.06 12.18 8.63
C ASN A 30 4.34 13.53 7.94
N LYS A 31 5.60 14.01 7.99
CA LYS A 31 6.02 15.28 7.38
C LYS A 31 5.83 15.33 5.86
N HIS A 32 5.73 14.17 5.19
CA HIS A 32 5.50 14.09 3.75
C HIS A 32 4.03 13.78 3.45
N VAL A 33 3.41 12.87 4.21
CA VAL A 33 2.06 12.39 3.89
C VAL A 33 0.97 13.40 4.25
N PHE A 34 1.08 14.10 5.39
CA PHE A 34 0.03 15.06 5.78
C PHE A 34 -0.09 16.26 4.83
N PRO A 35 1.00 16.90 4.36
CA PRO A 35 0.89 17.96 3.36
C PRO A 35 0.20 17.49 2.08
N PHE A 36 0.51 16.28 1.60
CA PHE A 36 -0.15 15.73 0.42
C PHE A 36 -1.61 15.37 0.66
N LEU A 37 -1.96 14.88 1.84
CA LEU A 37 -3.36 14.61 2.20
C LEU A 37 -4.17 15.92 2.22
N LEU A 38 -3.66 16.97 2.84
CA LEU A 38 -4.30 18.29 2.86
C LEU A 38 -4.42 18.89 1.45
N LEU A 39 -3.36 18.77 0.65
CA LEU A 39 -3.35 19.20 -0.74
C LEU A 39 -4.39 18.43 -1.57
N GLY A 40 -4.49 17.11 -1.39
CA GLY A 40 -5.48 16.27 -2.07
C GLY A 40 -6.91 16.67 -1.74
N VAL A 41 -7.21 16.93 -0.46
CA VAL A 41 -8.53 17.45 -0.05
C VAL A 41 -8.82 18.80 -0.68
N ALA A 42 -7.86 19.74 -0.60
CA ALA A 42 -8.02 21.08 -1.17
C ALA A 42 -8.27 21.02 -2.68
N LEU A 43 -7.49 20.20 -3.41
CA LEU A 43 -7.66 20.01 -4.84
C LEU A 43 -9.01 19.36 -5.18
N ALA A 44 -9.42 18.32 -4.46
CA ALA A 44 -10.71 17.68 -4.70
C ALA A 44 -11.89 18.66 -4.50
N VAL A 45 -11.82 19.54 -3.50
CA VAL A 45 -12.82 20.59 -3.28
C VAL A 45 -12.80 21.64 -4.40
N VAL A 46 -11.62 22.16 -4.75
CA VAL A 46 -11.48 23.18 -5.82
C VAL A 46 -11.92 22.64 -7.18
N GLN A 47 -11.65 21.37 -7.45
CA GLN A 47 -12.06 20.68 -8.68
C GLN A 47 -13.52 20.20 -8.66
N GLN A 48 -14.23 20.37 -7.54
CA GLN A 48 -15.58 19.84 -7.30
C GLN A 48 -15.66 18.31 -7.51
N ARG A 49 -14.54 17.61 -7.30
CA ARG A 49 -14.40 16.15 -7.41
C ARG A 49 -14.66 15.48 -6.08
N TYR A 50 -15.92 15.54 -5.64
CA TYR A 50 -16.37 14.92 -4.39
C TYR A 50 -16.25 13.38 -4.42
N ASP A 51 -16.17 12.79 -5.61
CA ASP A 51 -15.84 11.38 -5.83
C ASP A 51 -14.45 11.01 -5.26
N LEU A 52 -13.48 11.92 -5.31
CA LEU A 52 -12.14 11.71 -4.74
C LEU A 52 -12.17 11.80 -3.21
N LEU A 53 -12.96 12.71 -2.63
CA LEU A 53 -13.15 12.79 -1.18
C LEU A 53 -13.82 11.52 -0.64
N LEU A 54 -14.87 11.05 -1.32
CA LEU A 54 -15.53 9.79 -1.01
C LEU A 54 -14.54 8.62 -1.15
N SER A 55 -13.72 8.61 -2.19
CA SER A 55 -12.66 7.62 -2.38
C SER A 55 -11.67 7.58 -1.22
N GLY A 56 -11.23 8.74 -0.73
CA GLY A 56 -10.39 8.84 0.47
C GLY A 56 -11.07 8.23 1.71
N GLY A 57 -12.36 8.50 1.90
CA GLY A 57 -13.16 7.91 2.98
C GLY A 57 -13.30 6.38 2.88
N ILE A 58 -13.55 5.85 1.67
CA ILE A 58 -13.64 4.40 1.42
C ILE A 58 -12.30 3.72 1.75
N VAL A 59 -11.20 4.27 1.23
CA VAL A 59 -9.86 3.71 1.48
C VAL A 59 -9.49 3.81 2.95
N PHE A 60 -9.83 4.92 3.62
CA PHE A 60 -9.62 5.06 5.06
C PHE A 60 -10.40 4.00 5.83
N ALA A 61 -11.69 3.82 5.55
CA ALA A 61 -12.51 2.82 6.22
C ALA A 61 -11.99 1.40 5.99
N PHE A 62 -11.57 1.08 4.76
CA PHE A 62 -10.97 -0.22 4.42
C PHE A 62 -9.67 -0.49 5.21
N TYR A 63 -8.72 0.44 5.16
CA TYR A 63 -7.44 0.29 5.86
C TYR A 63 -7.60 0.36 7.38
N PHE A 64 -8.46 1.24 7.90
CA PHE A 64 -8.76 1.35 9.32
C PHE A 64 -9.44 0.09 9.86
N PHE A 65 -10.34 -0.53 9.10
CA PHE A 65 -10.94 -1.80 9.46
C PHE A 65 -9.89 -2.92 9.58
N ILE A 66 -8.94 -2.99 8.65
CA ILE A 66 -7.81 -3.94 8.72
C ILE A 66 -6.91 -3.64 9.92
N TYR A 67 -6.64 -2.36 10.17
CA TYR A 67 -5.82 -1.88 11.28
C TYR A 67 -6.44 -2.22 12.65
N ALA A 68 -7.69 -1.81 12.90
CA ALA A 68 -8.34 -1.82 14.22
C ALA A 68 -8.91 -3.17 14.67
N ALA A 69 -9.10 -4.13 13.77
CA ALA A 69 -9.70 -5.43 14.13
C ALA A 69 -8.76 -6.29 15.00
N LYS A 70 -9.27 -6.81 16.14
CA LYS A 70 -8.60 -7.82 16.98
C LYS A 70 -8.78 -9.21 16.32
N ASN A 71 -7.88 -9.61 15.41
CA ASN A 71 -7.88 -10.86 14.61
C ASN A 71 -8.80 -10.95 13.37
N THR A 72 -8.55 -10.20 12.29
CA THR A 72 -9.00 -10.55 10.92
C THR A 72 -7.92 -11.41 10.25
N LEU A 73 -8.16 -12.71 10.02
CA LEU A 73 -7.15 -13.79 10.21
C LEU A 73 -5.82 -13.67 9.46
N ALA A 74 -4.74 -13.52 10.25
CA ALA A 74 -3.38 -13.14 9.87
C ALA A 74 -3.27 -11.83 9.06
N LYS A 75 -4.22 -10.88 9.22
CA LYS A 75 -4.31 -9.50 8.69
C LYS A 75 -3.59 -9.20 7.35
N LEU A 76 -3.94 -9.78 6.20
CA LEU A 76 -4.68 -10.98 5.87
C LEU A 76 -3.63 -11.81 5.10
N THR A 77 -3.12 -12.83 5.78
CA THR A 77 -1.77 -13.44 5.66
C THR A 77 -0.68 -12.45 5.23
N VAL A 78 -0.59 -11.41 6.07
CA VAL A 78 0.24 -10.20 6.04
C VAL A 78 0.20 -9.53 4.67
N MET A 79 -1.00 -9.00 4.38
CA MET A 79 -1.53 -8.51 3.09
C MET A 79 -1.30 -9.39 1.85
N LEU A 80 -0.76 -10.62 2.00
CA LEU A 80 -0.45 -11.67 1.03
C LEU A 80 0.92 -11.62 0.37
N GLY A 81 1.95 -11.40 1.19
CA GLY A 81 3.32 -11.91 1.02
C GLY A 81 3.84 -12.49 2.35
N GLY A 82 3.08 -13.43 2.93
CA GLY A 82 2.99 -13.72 4.36
C GLY A 82 4.26 -14.09 5.13
N ILE A 83 4.51 -13.38 6.22
CA ILE A 83 5.53 -13.69 7.23
C ILE A 83 4.90 -13.37 8.59
N PRO A 84 4.98 -14.24 9.61
CA PRO A 84 4.37 -13.95 10.90
C PRO A 84 5.09 -12.77 11.57
N LEU A 85 4.30 -11.85 12.12
CA LEU A 85 4.82 -10.80 12.97
C LEU A 85 5.10 -11.38 14.36
N PRO A 86 6.19 -10.96 15.04
CA PRO A 86 6.34 -11.16 16.48
C PRO A 86 5.07 -10.70 17.18
N GLY A 87 4.68 -11.35 18.29
CA GLY A 87 3.35 -11.24 18.92
C GLY A 87 2.86 -9.82 19.29
N ASP A 88 3.71 -8.81 19.16
CA ASP A 88 3.44 -7.42 19.53
C ASP A 88 3.51 -6.42 18.33
N GLU A 89 3.83 -6.85 17.11
CA GLU A 89 3.96 -5.96 15.94
C GLU A 89 2.71 -5.91 15.05
N GLU A 90 2.34 -4.71 14.57
CA GLU A 90 1.18 -4.49 13.71
C GLU A 90 1.53 -4.71 12.22
N PRO A 91 0.68 -5.43 11.44
CA PRO A 91 0.94 -5.77 10.03
C PRO A 91 0.82 -4.63 9.04
N ILE A 92 0.19 -3.54 9.46
CA ILE A 92 0.05 -2.30 8.70
C ILE A 92 0.47 -1.20 9.66
N GLY A 93 1.48 -0.43 9.28
CA GLY A 93 1.84 0.75 10.03
C GLY A 93 0.77 1.82 9.85
N GLY A 94 0.57 2.67 10.85
CA GLY A 94 -0.25 3.87 10.69
C GLY A 94 0.23 4.79 9.53
N GLY A 95 1.45 4.60 9.05
CA GLY A 95 1.99 5.23 7.85
C GLY A 95 1.34 4.75 6.54
N ASP A 96 1.13 3.44 6.36
CA ASP A 96 0.55 2.87 5.14
C ASP A 96 -0.91 3.31 4.96
N VAL A 97 -1.67 3.38 6.07
CA VAL A 97 -3.03 3.90 6.10
C VAL A 97 -3.08 5.34 5.61
N LYS A 98 -2.14 6.18 6.06
CA LYS A 98 -2.10 7.59 5.65
C LYS A 98 -1.70 7.72 4.18
N LEU A 99 -0.74 6.91 3.72
CA LEU A 99 -0.28 6.92 2.34
C LEU A 99 -1.39 6.50 1.38
N SER A 100 -2.09 5.40 1.66
CA SER A 100 -3.18 4.90 0.81
C SER A 100 -4.33 5.89 0.70
N VAL A 101 -4.71 6.52 1.83
CA VAL A 101 -5.74 7.57 1.86
C VAL A 101 -5.30 8.80 1.08
N ALA A 102 -4.05 9.25 1.26
CA ALA A 102 -3.52 10.38 0.51
C ALA A 102 -3.52 10.10 -0.99
N LEU A 103 -3.08 8.91 -1.43
CA LEU A 103 -3.14 8.51 -2.84
C LEU A 103 -4.57 8.49 -3.37
N ALA A 104 -5.53 7.96 -2.60
CA ALA A 104 -6.93 7.87 -3.02
C ALA A 104 -7.57 9.24 -3.32
N LEU A 105 -7.10 10.31 -2.68
CA LEU A 105 -7.53 11.67 -2.95
C LEU A 105 -7.03 12.21 -4.30
N PHE A 106 -6.02 11.60 -4.90
CA PHE A 106 -5.48 12.00 -6.21
C PHE A 106 -5.96 11.08 -7.34
N ILE A 107 -5.91 9.77 -7.12
CA ILE A 107 -6.14 8.76 -8.17
C ILE A 107 -7.43 7.95 -7.97
N GLY A 108 -8.16 8.18 -6.87
CA GLY A 108 -9.39 7.44 -6.56
C GLY A 108 -9.14 6.11 -5.85
N HIS A 109 -10.23 5.49 -5.38
CA HIS A 109 -10.15 4.29 -4.55
C HIS A 109 -9.82 3.02 -5.36
N ILE A 110 -10.28 2.91 -6.61
CA ILE A 110 -10.05 1.70 -7.42
C ILE A 110 -8.55 1.47 -7.68
N PRO A 111 -7.76 2.46 -8.17
CA PRO A 111 -6.33 2.26 -8.35
C PRO A 111 -5.59 1.92 -7.07
N VAL A 112 -6.02 2.50 -5.94
CA VAL A 112 -5.39 2.23 -4.64
C VAL A 112 -5.66 0.81 -4.19
N LEU A 113 -6.91 0.36 -4.22
CA LEU A 113 -7.29 -1.00 -3.81
C LEU A 113 -6.67 -2.06 -4.74
N ALA A 114 -6.72 -1.86 -6.06
CA ALA A 114 -6.11 -2.78 -7.03
C ALA A 114 -4.57 -2.76 -6.95
N GLY A 115 -3.96 -1.59 -6.78
CA GLY A 115 -2.52 -1.45 -6.58
C GLY A 115 -2.03 -2.12 -5.29
N THR A 116 -2.84 -2.05 -4.22
CA THR A 116 -2.60 -2.77 -2.97
C THR A 116 -2.51 -4.28 -3.23
N VAL A 117 -3.49 -4.85 -3.94
CA VAL A 117 -3.50 -6.28 -4.31
C VAL A 117 -2.29 -6.65 -5.16
N LEU A 118 -1.94 -5.82 -6.14
CA LEU A 118 -0.79 -6.05 -7.00
C LEU A 118 0.54 -6.03 -6.22
N ALA A 119 0.72 -5.07 -5.31
CA ALA A 119 1.90 -4.97 -4.45
C ALA A 119 2.05 -6.23 -3.59
N SER A 120 0.96 -6.72 -3.02
CA SER A 120 0.95 -7.97 -2.25
C SER A 120 1.42 -9.18 -3.05
N ILE A 121 0.86 -9.39 -4.25
CA ILE A 121 1.25 -10.51 -5.12
C ILE A 121 2.74 -10.45 -5.46
N LEU A 122 3.25 -9.25 -5.78
CA LEU A 122 4.65 -9.05 -6.12
C LEU A 122 5.58 -9.37 -4.95
N LEU A 123 5.21 -8.94 -3.74
CA LEU A 123 5.95 -9.25 -2.51
C LEU A 123 5.99 -10.75 -2.24
N LEU A 124 4.89 -11.47 -2.44
CA LEU A 124 4.82 -12.93 -2.30
C LEU A 124 5.77 -13.64 -3.26
N VAL A 125 5.81 -13.20 -4.52
CA VAL A 125 6.69 -13.79 -5.52
C VAL A 125 8.15 -13.51 -5.17
N ILE A 126 8.50 -12.26 -4.87
CA ILE A 126 9.89 -11.87 -4.55
C ILE A 126 10.41 -12.65 -3.34
N HIS A 127 9.64 -12.70 -2.26
CA HIS A 127 10.08 -13.34 -1.02
C HIS A 127 9.93 -14.85 -1.07
N GLY A 128 8.91 -15.38 -1.76
CA GLY A 128 8.76 -16.80 -2.01
C GLY A 128 9.96 -17.37 -2.77
N VAL A 129 10.44 -16.68 -3.81
CA VAL A 129 11.65 -17.08 -4.55
C VAL A 129 12.89 -17.02 -3.66
N LYS A 130 13.05 -15.97 -2.84
CA LYS A 130 14.18 -15.86 -1.90
C LYS A 130 14.19 -17.02 -0.90
N ILE A 131 13.04 -17.34 -0.31
CA ILE A 131 12.91 -18.43 0.68
C ILE A 131 13.16 -19.78 0.02
N TRP A 132 12.58 -20.03 -1.16
CA TRP A 132 12.81 -21.28 -1.89
C TRP A 132 14.29 -21.49 -2.21
N ARG A 133 15.00 -20.45 -2.66
CA ARG A 133 16.44 -20.53 -2.90
C ARG A 133 17.25 -20.79 -1.63
N ALA A 134 16.80 -20.29 -0.48
CA ALA A 134 17.48 -20.49 0.79
C ALA A 134 17.25 -21.89 1.39
N THR A 135 16.05 -22.44 1.25
CA THR A 135 15.68 -23.75 1.86
C THR A 135 15.85 -24.93 0.92
N GLY A 136 15.92 -24.71 -0.39
CA GLY A 136 15.92 -25.76 -1.41
C GLY A 136 14.60 -26.51 -1.57
N SER A 137 13.54 -26.12 -0.85
CA SER A 137 12.25 -26.80 -0.85
C SER A 137 11.13 -25.87 -1.32
N PRO A 138 10.29 -26.25 -2.30
CA PRO A 138 9.16 -25.43 -2.71
C PRO A 138 8.07 -25.34 -1.62
N VAL A 139 8.01 -26.29 -0.70
CA VAL A 139 7.01 -26.34 0.38
C VAL A 139 7.17 -25.16 1.36
N SER A 140 8.39 -24.61 1.51
CA SER A 140 8.61 -23.43 2.36
C SER A 140 7.94 -22.16 1.83
N VAL A 141 7.65 -22.08 0.52
CA VAL A 141 6.86 -20.99 -0.07
C VAL A 141 5.40 -21.07 0.39
N LEU A 142 4.88 -22.29 0.54
CA LEU A 142 3.52 -22.52 1.04
C LEU A 142 3.43 -22.18 2.54
N TYR A 143 4.47 -22.51 3.32
CA TYR A 143 4.57 -22.12 4.73
C TYR A 143 4.72 -20.61 4.92
N MET A 144 5.37 -19.93 3.97
CA MET A 144 5.41 -18.46 3.89
C MET A 144 4.01 -17.91 3.62
N ALA A 145 3.37 -18.33 2.53
CA ALA A 145 2.03 -17.83 2.16
C ALA A 145 0.97 -18.04 3.25
N THR A 146 1.18 -19.01 4.16
CA THR A 146 0.30 -19.27 5.31
C THR A 146 0.74 -18.60 6.62
N ALA A 147 1.77 -17.75 6.59
CA ALA A 147 2.38 -17.08 7.75
C ALA A 147 2.79 -18.06 8.89
N LYS A 148 3.20 -19.28 8.53
CA LYS A 148 3.61 -20.33 9.49
C LYS A 148 5.13 -20.44 9.64
N LEU A 149 5.89 -19.42 9.24
CA LEU A 149 7.37 -19.43 9.27
C LEU A 149 7.91 -18.72 10.52
N PRO A 150 8.32 -19.45 11.57
CA PRO A 150 8.59 -18.88 12.90
C PRO A 150 9.80 -17.92 13.02
N SER A 151 10.57 -17.69 11.94
CA SER A 151 11.84 -16.93 12.00
C SER A 151 11.97 -15.83 10.95
N ALA A 152 10.89 -15.43 10.28
CA ALA A 152 10.96 -14.47 9.19
C ALA A 152 10.71 -13.03 9.67
N LYS A 153 11.53 -12.08 9.19
CA LYS A 153 11.42 -10.64 9.53
C LYS A 153 10.24 -9.98 8.81
N PRO A 154 9.55 -9.01 9.42
CA PRO A 154 8.54 -8.20 8.73
C PRO A 154 9.10 -7.59 7.45
N VAL A 155 8.31 -7.57 6.39
CA VAL A 155 8.71 -6.98 5.10
C VAL A 155 8.03 -5.62 4.97
N ALA A 156 8.82 -4.59 4.68
CA ALA A 156 8.32 -3.25 4.38
C ALA A 156 7.32 -3.33 3.19
N PHE A 157 6.04 -3.03 3.46
CA PHE A 157 4.97 -3.07 2.47
C PHE A 157 4.86 -1.74 1.70
N GLY A 158 5.18 -0.63 2.37
CA GLY A 158 5.02 0.73 1.88
C GLY A 158 5.76 1.00 0.57
N TYR A 159 6.94 0.41 0.37
CA TYR A 159 7.77 0.71 -0.80
C TYR A 159 7.18 0.27 -2.14
N LEU A 160 6.33 -0.77 -2.16
CA LEU A 160 5.63 -1.20 -3.37
C LEU A 160 4.21 -0.66 -3.45
N LEU A 161 3.58 -0.32 -2.33
CA LEU A 161 2.21 0.16 -2.29
C LEU A 161 2.03 1.38 -3.21
N GLY A 162 2.80 2.45 -3.01
CA GLY A 162 2.69 3.67 -3.81
C GLY A 162 2.89 3.44 -5.32
N PRO A 163 4.02 2.86 -5.75
CA PRO A 163 4.30 2.63 -7.17
C PRO A 163 3.26 1.76 -7.87
N MET A 164 2.74 0.72 -7.20
CA MET A 164 1.72 -0.14 -7.79
C MET A 164 0.37 0.58 -7.94
N CYS A 165 -0.02 1.41 -6.96
CA CYS A 165 -1.22 2.25 -7.07
C CYS A 165 -1.12 3.22 -8.26
N VAL A 166 0.04 3.87 -8.44
CA VAL A 166 0.29 4.78 -9.56
C VAL A 166 0.30 4.03 -10.89
N LEU A 167 0.91 2.85 -10.96
CA LEU A 167 0.93 2.03 -12.17
C LEU A 167 -0.49 1.63 -12.61
N VAL A 168 -1.33 1.22 -11.66
CA VAL A 168 -2.74 0.92 -11.95
C VAL A 168 -3.49 2.18 -12.40
N ALA A 169 -3.24 3.33 -11.78
CA ALA A 169 -3.86 4.59 -12.19
C ALA A 169 -3.46 5.01 -13.61
N VAL A 170 -2.18 4.86 -13.97
CA VAL A 170 -1.67 5.10 -15.32
C VAL A 170 -2.36 4.17 -16.32
N TYR A 171 -2.42 2.86 -16.00
CA TYR A 171 -3.10 1.89 -16.86
C TYR A 171 -4.57 2.26 -17.06
N GLN A 172 -5.29 2.61 -16.00
CA GLN A 172 -6.68 3.04 -16.13
C GLN A 172 -6.80 4.30 -16.99
N TYR A 173 -5.96 5.31 -16.78
CA TYR A 173 -6.02 6.57 -17.52
C TYR A 173 -5.81 6.43 -19.03
N TYR A 174 -4.97 5.49 -19.49
CA TYR A 174 -4.68 5.32 -20.92
C TYR A 174 -5.59 4.33 -21.64
N PHE A 175 -6.21 3.41 -20.92
CA PHE A 175 -6.94 2.29 -21.52
C PHE A 175 -8.45 2.29 -21.21
N TYR A 176 -8.93 3.18 -20.35
CA TYR A 176 -10.35 3.37 -19.99
C TYR A 176 -10.72 4.85 -19.98
#